data_AF-W5TW30-F1
#
_entry.id   AF-W5TW30-F1
#
_cell.length_a   1.000
_cell.length_b   1.000
_cell.length_c   1.000
_cell.angle_alpha   90.00
_cell.angle_beta   90.00
_cell.angle_gamma   90.00
#
_symmetry.space_group_name_H-M   'P 1'
#
loop_
_entity.id
_entity.type
_entity.pdbx_description
1 polymer ?
#
loop_
_entity_poly.entity_id
_entity_poly.type
_entity_poly.pdbx_seq_one_letter_code
_entity_poly.pdbx_strand_id
1 'polypeptide(L)'
;MDDNTPTAEGDPTRPDRQLIQRREQAWSNYQRACADLAGTRIRANLDGWKRWFRVMPGAAVDQAQRRRDEIRGELARNGVGADPDEWGVLSGGDTGTFGGCFGLEHTIDELTERYGKVDAHWVRTLRAIARTATDIRPLAADGDRSAVGELTERVLQAVRMAPDDEARRRLTVHLPGDVRPIPADPAALVEHQGPVAVQFDIYASTVKLDHIDVVPPLRRMGLGTATLRHICRTADAHAMHIVAQLVPTFRDDDSAVPILARWFREQGFEVTERLGGRVVRAPASVR
;
A
#
# COMPACT_ATOMS: atom_id res chain seq x y z
N MET A 1 25.24 33.45 -15.05
CA MET A 1 23.78 33.55 -15.32
C MET A 1 23.19 32.30 -14.72
N ASP A 2 22.53 32.48 -13.58
CA ASP A 2 21.94 31.44 -12.78
C ASP A 2 20.73 30.85 -13.49
N ASP A 3 20.72 29.55 -13.70
CA ASP A 3 19.51 28.79 -14.00
C ASP A 3 19.38 27.67 -12.98
N ASN A 4 19.16 28.09 -11.73
CA ASN A 4 18.53 27.28 -10.71
C ASN A 4 17.04 27.23 -11.04
N THR A 5 16.63 26.28 -11.88
CA THR A 5 15.22 25.88 -11.95
C THR A 5 15.02 24.62 -11.10
N PRO A 6 14.60 24.74 -9.84
CA PRO A 6 14.13 23.59 -9.08
C PRO A 6 12.80 23.16 -9.70
N THR A 7 12.72 21.98 -10.33
CA THR A 7 11.42 21.31 -10.50
C THR A 7 10.91 20.97 -9.11
N ALA A 8 10.04 21.85 -8.62
CA ALA A 8 9.79 22.07 -7.21
C ALA A 8 9.50 20.79 -6.41
N GLU A 9 10.28 20.58 -5.36
CA GLU A 9 9.87 19.86 -4.14
C GLU A 9 8.71 20.57 -3.40
N GLY A 10 7.90 21.40 -4.09
CA GLY A 10 6.93 22.31 -3.51
C GLY A 10 5.55 22.31 -4.16
N ASP A 11 5.29 21.53 -5.22
CA ASP A 11 3.97 21.56 -5.88
C ASP A 11 2.90 20.78 -5.05
N PRO A 12 1.92 21.46 -4.44
CA PRO A 12 0.86 20.84 -3.64
C PRO A 12 -0.21 20.16 -4.52
N THR A 13 -0.18 20.36 -5.84
CA THR A 13 -1.15 19.78 -6.78
C THR A 13 -0.82 18.35 -7.20
N ARG A 14 0.36 17.83 -6.81
CA ARG A 14 0.76 16.46 -7.14
C ARG A 14 -0.13 15.42 -6.44
N PRO A 15 -0.66 14.42 -7.15
CA PRO A 15 -1.61 13.46 -6.58
C PRO A 15 -1.06 12.62 -5.42
N ASP A 16 0.23 12.26 -5.46
CA ASP A 16 0.92 11.53 -4.39
C ASP A 16 0.96 12.35 -3.09
N ARG A 17 1.27 13.65 -3.20
CA ARG A 17 1.29 14.56 -2.04
C ARG A 17 -0.09 14.82 -1.47
N GLN A 18 -1.11 14.94 -2.32
CA GLN A 18 -2.48 15.09 -1.86
C GLN A 18 -2.96 13.90 -1.04
N LEU A 19 -2.56 12.67 -1.39
CA LEU A 19 -2.88 11.49 -0.59
C LEU A 19 -2.16 11.52 0.77
N ILE A 20 -0.89 11.90 0.80
CA ILE A 20 -0.12 12.05 2.06
C ILE A 20 -0.73 13.13 2.96
N GLN A 21 -1.11 14.28 2.42
CA GLN A 21 -1.76 15.34 3.18
C GLN A 21 -3.13 14.90 3.72
N ARG A 22 -3.93 14.20 2.91
CA ARG A 22 -5.22 13.63 3.35
C ARG A 22 -5.02 12.62 4.48
N ARG A 23 -3.96 11.80 4.40
CA ARG A 23 -3.57 10.87 5.48
C ARG A 23 -3.28 11.60 6.78
N GLU A 24 -2.43 12.62 6.75
CA GLU A 24 -2.07 13.43 7.93
C GLU A 24 -3.30 14.13 8.53
N GLN A 25 -4.12 14.73 7.68
CA GLN A 25 -5.35 15.40 8.10
C GLN A 25 -6.35 14.42 8.74
N ALA A 26 -6.55 13.24 8.13
CA ALA A 26 -7.43 12.20 8.67
C ALA A 26 -6.95 11.71 10.04
N TRP A 27 -5.63 11.54 10.19
CA TRP A 27 -5.03 11.17 11.47
C TRP A 27 -5.24 12.25 12.54
N SER A 28 -4.98 13.52 12.21
CA SER A 28 -5.21 14.64 13.14
C SER A 28 -6.68 14.76 13.55
N ASN A 29 -7.61 14.57 12.60
CA ASN A 29 -9.04 14.56 12.88
C ASN A 29 -9.43 13.43 13.85
N TYR A 30 -8.86 12.25 13.69
CA TYR A 30 -9.09 11.12 14.60
C TYR A 30 -8.53 11.36 16.00
N GLN A 31 -7.31 11.90 16.11
CA GLN A 31 -6.72 12.26 17.39
C GLN A 31 -7.56 13.31 18.13
N ARG A 32 -8.06 14.32 17.41
CA ARG A 32 -8.97 15.32 17.96
C ARG A 32 -10.27 14.69 18.46
N ALA A 33 -10.89 13.81 17.68
CA ALA A 33 -12.09 13.09 18.11
C ALA A 33 -11.87 12.22 19.36
N CYS A 34 -10.68 11.62 19.50
CA CYS A 34 -10.31 10.88 20.71
C CYS A 34 -10.15 11.81 21.92
N ALA A 35 -9.50 12.97 21.75
CA ALA A 35 -9.36 13.97 22.81
C ALA A 35 -10.73 14.54 23.23
N ASP A 36 -11.62 14.80 22.28
CA ASP A 36 -12.97 15.29 22.54
C ASP A 36 -13.82 14.26 23.32
N LEU A 37 -13.73 12.97 22.96
CA LEU A 37 -14.37 11.89 23.68
C LEU A 37 -13.83 11.79 25.12
N ALA A 38 -12.51 11.85 25.30
CA ALA A 38 -11.88 11.82 26.62
C ALA A 38 -12.32 13.02 27.48
N GLY A 39 -12.27 14.23 26.93
CA GLY A 39 -12.73 15.44 27.61
C GLY A 39 -14.22 15.41 27.95
N THR A 40 -15.05 14.81 27.11
CA THR A 40 -16.49 14.62 27.36
C THR A 40 -16.73 13.61 28.47
N ARG A 41 -15.95 12.51 28.53
CA ARG A 41 -16.00 11.54 29.64
C ARG A 41 -15.57 12.15 30.97
N ILE A 42 -14.52 12.96 30.98
CA ILE A 42 -14.04 13.65 32.18
C ILE A 42 -15.13 14.61 32.71
N ARG A 43 -15.69 15.47 31.86
CA ARG A 43 -16.79 16.37 32.25
C ARG A 43 -18.01 15.59 32.75
N ALA A 44 -18.38 14.51 32.06
CA ALA A 44 -19.49 13.65 32.47
C ALA A 44 -19.27 12.98 33.84
N ASN A 45 -18.03 12.71 34.22
CA ASN A 45 -17.67 12.15 35.53
C ASN A 45 -17.63 13.22 36.65
N LEU A 46 -17.16 14.43 36.34
CA LEU A 46 -17.03 15.53 37.31
C LEU A 46 -18.37 16.14 37.75
N ASP A 47 -19.36 16.20 36.85
CA ASP A 47 -20.70 16.74 37.14
C ASP A 47 -21.58 15.77 37.95
N GLY A 48 -21.01 15.03 38.91
CA GLY A 48 -21.64 13.91 39.60
C GLY A 48 -23.02 14.22 40.17
N TRP A 49 -24.09 13.79 39.48
CA TRP A 49 -25.45 13.48 39.98
C TRP A 49 -26.48 13.13 38.88
N LYS A 50 -26.27 13.47 37.59
CA LYS A 50 -27.17 13.10 36.46
C LYS A 50 -26.84 11.74 35.81
N ARG A 51 -26.55 10.72 36.63
CA ARG A 51 -25.90 9.46 36.22
C ARG A 51 -26.72 8.58 35.26
N TRP A 52 -28.05 8.63 35.32
CA TRP A 52 -28.94 7.79 34.48
C TRP A 52 -29.29 8.42 33.13
N PHE A 53 -29.46 9.76 33.05
CA PHE A 53 -29.76 10.47 31.81
C PHE A 53 -28.61 10.46 30.78
N ARG A 54 -27.38 10.18 31.23
CA ARG A 54 -26.15 10.20 30.40
C ARG A 54 -25.82 8.85 29.76
N VAL A 55 -26.52 7.78 30.15
CA VAL A 55 -26.42 6.44 29.56
C VAL A 55 -27.56 6.21 28.55
N MET A 56 -28.39 7.24 28.31
CA MET A 56 -29.44 7.15 27.30
C MET A 56 -28.84 7.25 25.89
N PRO A 57 -29.33 6.44 24.94
CA PRO A 57 -28.98 6.57 23.53
C PRO A 57 -29.13 8.03 23.07
N GLY A 58 -28.03 8.62 22.58
CA GLY A 58 -28.01 10.01 22.13
C GLY A 58 -27.46 11.02 23.15
N ALA A 59 -26.97 10.57 24.31
CA ALA A 59 -26.19 11.40 25.23
C ALA A 59 -24.86 11.87 24.61
N ALA A 60 -24.27 12.94 25.15
CA ALA A 60 -23.06 13.55 24.60
C ALA A 60 -21.85 12.59 24.47
N VAL A 61 -21.71 11.63 25.40
CA VAL A 61 -20.66 10.60 25.33
C VAL A 61 -20.90 9.64 24.17
N ASP A 62 -22.15 9.18 23.98
CA ASP A 62 -22.53 8.31 22.86
C ASP A 62 -22.32 9.02 21.52
N GLN A 63 -22.69 10.30 21.41
CA GLN A 63 -22.48 11.09 20.21
C GLN A 63 -20.98 11.25 19.89
N ALA A 64 -20.15 11.58 20.88
CA ALA A 64 -18.71 11.69 20.71
C ALA A 64 -18.08 10.33 20.32
N GLN A 65 -18.57 9.23 20.89
CA GLN A 65 -18.11 7.89 20.54
C GLN A 65 -18.49 7.51 19.11
N ARG A 66 -19.74 7.74 18.69
CA ARG A 66 -20.18 7.53 17.31
C ARG A 66 -19.35 8.37 16.33
N ARG A 67 -19.09 9.64 16.66
CA ARG A 67 -18.27 10.51 15.83
C ARG A 67 -16.84 9.99 15.67
N ARG A 68 -16.23 9.51 16.75
CA ARG A 68 -14.93 8.84 16.69
C ARG A 68 -14.99 7.61 15.79
N ASP A 69 -16.02 6.78 15.93
CA ASP A 69 -16.17 5.53 15.17
C ASP A 69 -16.40 5.78 13.67
N GLU A 70 -17.15 6.81 13.32
CA GLU A 70 -17.30 7.29 11.93
C GLU A 70 -15.95 7.70 11.34
N ILE A 71 -15.20 8.58 12.03
CA ILE A 71 -13.88 9.03 11.57
C ILE A 71 -12.90 7.84 11.50
N ARG A 72 -12.99 6.89 12.44
CA ARG A 72 -12.19 5.66 12.42
C ARG A 72 -12.43 4.86 11.14
N GLY A 73 -13.68 4.77 10.68
CA GLY A 73 -14.04 4.10 9.43
C GLY A 73 -13.48 4.78 8.17
N GLU A 74 -13.13 6.06 8.24
CA GLU A 74 -12.55 6.82 7.13
C GLU A 74 -11.02 6.69 7.05
N LEU A 75 -10.35 6.18 8.09
CA LEU A 75 -8.89 6.05 8.15
C LEU A 75 -8.32 5.22 7.00
N ALA A 76 -9.01 4.14 6.62
CA ALA A 76 -8.59 3.27 5.53
C ALA A 76 -8.58 3.98 4.18
N ARG A 77 -9.62 4.77 3.89
CA ARG A 77 -9.71 5.56 2.65
C ARG A 77 -8.60 6.61 2.56
N ASN A 78 -8.02 7.02 3.68
CA ASN A 78 -6.94 8.00 3.71
C ASN A 78 -5.56 7.36 3.91
N GLY A 79 -5.44 6.03 3.90
CA GLY A 79 -4.13 5.35 4.03
C GLY A 79 -3.46 5.50 5.40
N VAL A 80 -4.22 5.81 6.46
CA VAL A 80 -3.66 6.02 7.81
C VAL A 80 -3.07 4.72 8.35
N GLY A 81 -1.90 4.79 8.98
CA GLY A 81 -1.15 3.64 9.50
C GLY A 81 -0.16 3.00 8.52
N ALA A 82 -0.20 3.35 7.23
CA ALA A 82 0.75 2.87 6.23
C ALA A 82 2.20 3.24 6.58
N ASP A 83 3.18 2.47 6.11
CA ASP A 83 4.56 2.93 6.16
C ASP A 83 4.77 4.04 5.11
N PRO A 84 5.45 5.17 5.43
CA PRO A 84 5.74 6.20 4.44
C PRO A 84 6.72 5.72 3.36
N ASP A 85 7.63 4.82 3.70
CA ASP A 85 8.74 4.43 2.82
C ASP A 85 8.51 3.05 2.18
N GLU A 86 7.64 2.22 2.78
CA GLU A 86 7.37 0.86 2.32
C GLU A 86 5.91 0.58 2.00
N TRP A 87 5.72 -0.30 1.01
CA TRP A 87 4.38 -0.79 0.67
C TRP A 87 4.03 -2.04 1.49
N GLY A 88 2.81 -2.08 2.03
CA GLY A 88 2.30 -3.22 2.78
C GLY A 88 0.79 -3.15 3.03
N VAL A 89 0.33 -3.96 3.99
CA VAL A 89 -1.10 -4.27 4.19
C VAL A 89 -1.98 -3.09 4.60
N LEU A 90 -1.40 -1.98 5.05
CA LEU A 90 -2.10 -0.75 5.39
C LEU A 90 -1.92 0.36 4.34
N SER A 91 -1.09 0.13 3.32
CA SER A 91 -0.79 1.10 2.25
C SER A 91 -1.98 1.32 1.32
N GLY A 92 -1.91 2.40 0.55
CA GLY A 92 -2.96 2.82 -0.37
C GLY A 92 -3.87 3.91 0.21
N GLY A 93 -5.07 4.03 -0.36
CA GLY A 93 -6.10 5.00 -0.03
C GLY A 93 -6.92 5.37 -1.26
N ASP A 94 -7.70 6.45 -1.13
CA ASP A 94 -8.52 6.98 -2.20
C ASP A 94 -7.67 7.73 -3.23
N THR A 95 -7.53 7.10 -4.39
CA THR A 95 -6.79 7.61 -5.54
C THR A 95 -7.62 8.60 -6.38
N GLY A 96 -8.86 8.88 -5.97
CA GLY A 96 -9.77 9.80 -6.66
C GLY A 96 -10.07 9.31 -8.07
N THR A 97 -9.75 10.13 -9.07
CA THR A 97 -10.03 9.85 -10.49
C THR A 97 -9.15 8.74 -11.10
N PHE A 98 -8.16 8.23 -10.37
CA PHE A 98 -7.19 7.24 -10.88
C PHE A 98 -7.54 5.78 -10.57
N GLY A 99 -8.84 5.47 -10.42
CA GLY A 99 -9.31 4.11 -10.14
C GLY A 99 -9.93 3.90 -8.77
N GLY A 100 -10.34 4.97 -8.08
CA GLY A 100 -11.09 4.88 -6.83
C GLY A 100 -10.24 4.55 -5.60
N CYS A 101 -10.79 3.78 -4.66
CA CYS A 101 -10.10 3.44 -3.41
C CYS A 101 -9.24 2.19 -3.60
N PHE A 102 -7.93 2.31 -3.37
CA PHE A 102 -7.03 1.16 -3.36
C PHE A 102 -6.51 0.91 -1.96
N GLY A 103 -7.02 -0.13 -1.30
CA GLY A 103 -6.56 -0.53 0.03
C GLY A 103 -7.06 -1.92 0.36
N LEU A 104 -6.42 -2.59 1.33
CA LEU A 104 -6.72 -3.96 1.69
C LEU A 104 -8.20 -4.15 2.03
N GLU A 105 -8.77 -3.26 2.84
CA GLU A 105 -10.19 -3.33 3.25
C GLU A 105 -11.13 -3.21 2.05
N HIS A 106 -10.85 -2.29 1.12
CA HIS A 106 -11.67 -2.15 -0.09
C HIS A 106 -11.60 -3.40 -0.97
N THR A 107 -10.40 -3.93 -1.20
CA THR A 107 -10.23 -5.18 -1.95
C THR A 107 -10.91 -6.36 -1.26
N ILE A 108 -10.87 -6.43 0.08
CA ILE A 108 -11.60 -7.45 0.84
C ILE A 108 -13.11 -7.31 0.66
N ASP A 109 -13.65 -6.09 0.67
CA ASP A 109 -15.09 -5.87 0.48
C ASP A 109 -15.54 -6.37 -0.90
N GLU A 110 -14.80 -6.06 -1.96
CA GLU A 110 -15.10 -6.52 -3.32
C GLU A 110 -14.97 -8.05 -3.47
N LEU A 111 -13.93 -8.64 -2.88
CA LEU A 111 -13.76 -10.10 -2.86
C LEU A 111 -14.84 -10.79 -2.03
N THR A 112 -15.26 -10.18 -0.93
CA THR A 112 -16.34 -10.67 -0.07
C THR A 112 -17.67 -10.73 -0.82
N GLU A 113 -17.97 -9.70 -1.61
CA GLU A 113 -19.17 -9.66 -2.45
C GLU A 113 -19.11 -10.76 -3.52
N ARG A 114 -17.98 -10.88 -4.23
CA ARG A 114 -17.82 -11.83 -5.33
C ARG A 114 -17.80 -13.29 -4.88
N TYR A 115 -17.08 -13.60 -3.80
CA TYR A 115 -16.83 -14.98 -3.37
C TYR A 115 -17.74 -15.45 -2.22
N GLY A 116 -18.67 -14.61 -1.76
CA GLY A 116 -19.55 -14.92 -0.63
C GLY A 116 -20.34 -16.23 -0.77
N LYS A 117 -20.66 -16.63 -2.00
CA LYS A 117 -21.36 -17.89 -2.31
C LYS A 117 -20.41 -19.05 -2.67
N VAL A 118 -19.17 -18.74 -3.03
CA VAL A 118 -18.18 -19.72 -3.51
C VAL A 118 -17.43 -20.34 -2.33
N ASP A 119 -16.91 -19.49 -1.43
CA ASP A 119 -16.19 -19.92 -0.25
C ASP A 119 -16.52 -19.04 0.96
N ALA A 120 -17.55 -19.44 1.70
CA ALA A 120 -17.99 -18.74 2.90
C ALA A 120 -16.98 -18.79 4.05
N HIS A 121 -16.07 -19.77 4.08
CA HIS A 121 -15.03 -19.84 5.11
C HIS A 121 -13.95 -18.79 4.85
N TRP A 122 -13.41 -18.76 3.63
CA TRP A 122 -12.42 -17.77 3.22
C TRP A 122 -12.96 -16.34 3.36
N VAL A 123 -14.20 -16.08 2.95
CA VAL A 123 -14.83 -14.76 3.12
C VAL A 123 -15.00 -14.36 4.59
N ARG A 124 -15.28 -15.30 5.51
CA ARG A 124 -15.31 -14.98 6.95
C ARG A 124 -13.92 -14.57 7.45
N THR A 125 -12.87 -15.23 6.97
CA THR A 125 -11.48 -14.88 7.26
C THR A 125 -11.15 -13.48 6.74
N LEU A 126 -11.50 -13.16 5.50
CA LEU A 126 -11.29 -11.82 4.95
C LEU A 126 -12.00 -10.72 5.76
N ARG A 127 -13.28 -10.93 6.09
CA ARG A 127 -14.02 -9.97 6.94
C ARG A 127 -13.37 -9.78 8.31
N ALA A 128 -12.78 -10.83 8.89
CA ALA A 128 -12.03 -10.72 10.14
C ALA A 128 -10.76 -9.88 9.95
N ILE A 129 -10.02 -10.12 8.86
CA ILE A 129 -8.83 -9.33 8.49
C ILE A 129 -9.19 -7.85 8.32
N ALA A 130 -10.25 -7.50 7.59
CA ALA A 130 -10.66 -6.11 7.38
C ALA A 130 -11.03 -5.39 8.70
N ARG A 131 -11.73 -6.09 9.62
CA ARG A 131 -12.01 -5.54 10.96
C ARG A 131 -10.72 -5.31 11.75
N THR A 132 -9.82 -6.28 11.76
CA THR A 132 -8.52 -6.15 12.43
C THR A 132 -7.69 -5.02 11.83
N ALA A 133 -7.66 -4.87 10.50
CA ALA A 133 -6.97 -3.76 9.84
C ALA A 133 -7.50 -2.40 10.31
N THR A 134 -8.83 -2.24 10.39
CA THR A 134 -9.49 -1.03 10.89
C THR A 134 -9.04 -0.68 12.32
N ASP A 135 -8.91 -1.69 13.20
CA ASP A 135 -8.47 -1.49 14.59
C ASP A 135 -6.97 -1.21 14.71
N ILE A 136 -6.15 -1.75 13.79
CA ILE A 136 -4.68 -1.58 13.81
C ILE A 136 -4.23 -0.23 13.25
N ARG A 137 -4.97 0.40 12.33
CA ARG A 137 -4.55 1.66 11.69
C ARG A 137 -4.13 2.76 12.67
N PRO A 138 -4.90 3.06 13.74
CA PRO A 138 -4.47 4.02 14.76
C PRO A 138 -3.17 3.61 15.45
N LEU A 139 -3.05 2.33 15.85
CA LEU A 139 -1.85 1.81 16.53
C LEU A 139 -0.61 1.94 15.64
N ALA A 140 -0.76 1.59 14.37
CA ALA A 140 0.30 1.73 13.37
C ALA A 140 0.66 3.19 13.10
N ALA A 141 -0.30 4.12 13.17
CA ALA A 141 -0.05 5.55 13.04
C ALA A 141 0.68 6.13 14.27
N ASP A 142 0.47 5.55 15.45
CA ASP A 142 1.22 5.83 16.69
C ASP A 142 2.59 5.12 16.73
N GLY A 143 2.93 4.32 15.72
CA GLY A 143 4.24 3.67 15.56
C GLY A 143 4.31 2.21 15.99
N ASP A 144 3.19 1.58 16.40
CA ASP A 144 3.18 0.14 16.70
C ASP A 144 3.23 -0.69 15.41
N ARG A 145 4.43 -1.17 15.08
CA ARG A 145 4.67 -2.02 13.90
C ARG A 145 4.45 -3.50 14.15
N SER A 146 4.36 -3.94 15.41
CA SER A 146 4.20 -5.36 15.73
C SER A 146 2.85 -5.90 15.24
N ALA A 147 1.79 -5.14 15.45
CA ALA A 147 0.44 -5.46 14.97
C ALA A 147 0.36 -5.51 13.44
N VAL A 148 1.13 -4.68 12.73
CA VAL A 148 1.20 -4.69 11.25
C VAL A 148 1.83 -5.99 10.74
N GLY A 149 2.85 -6.51 11.44
CA GLY A 149 3.45 -7.81 11.16
C GLY A 149 2.44 -8.95 11.26
N GLU A 150 1.70 -9.03 12.36
CA GLU A 150 0.65 -10.04 12.54
C GLU A 150 -0.46 -9.96 11.47
N LEU A 151 -0.87 -8.74 11.10
CA LEU A 151 -1.83 -8.53 10.03
C LEU A 151 -1.28 -9.04 8.68
N THR A 152 0.00 -8.79 8.41
CA THR A 152 0.69 -9.24 7.20
C THR A 152 0.69 -10.76 7.09
N GLU A 153 0.97 -11.47 8.19
CA GLU A 153 0.91 -12.93 8.21
C GLU A 153 -0.50 -13.47 7.93
N ARG A 154 -1.53 -12.84 8.50
CA ARG A 154 -2.94 -13.23 8.26
C ARG A 154 -3.34 -13.01 6.80
N VAL A 155 -2.93 -11.90 6.19
CA VAL A 155 -3.17 -11.64 4.76
C VAL A 155 -2.43 -12.66 3.90
N LEU A 156 -1.17 -12.97 4.22
CA LEU A 156 -0.40 -13.98 3.51
C LEU A 156 -1.06 -15.37 3.60
N GLN A 157 -1.61 -15.74 4.76
CA GLN A 157 -2.38 -16.98 4.90
C GLN A 157 -3.64 -16.96 4.04
N ALA A 158 -4.38 -15.85 4.01
CA ALA A 158 -5.56 -15.70 3.16
C ALA A 158 -5.24 -15.78 1.67
N VAL A 159 -4.08 -15.26 1.23
CA VAL A 159 -3.56 -15.41 -0.14
C VAL A 159 -3.30 -16.88 -0.47
N ARG A 160 -2.69 -17.63 0.45
CA ARG A 160 -2.41 -19.07 0.24
C ARG A 160 -3.69 -19.89 0.13
N MET A 161 -4.74 -19.49 0.85
CA MET A 161 -6.05 -20.14 0.86
C MET A 161 -7.02 -19.57 -0.20
N ALA A 162 -6.58 -18.68 -1.08
CA ALA A 162 -7.45 -18.07 -2.07
C ALA A 162 -8.09 -19.12 -2.99
N PRO A 163 -9.39 -18.98 -3.32
CA PRO A 163 -10.13 -20.00 -4.08
C PRO A 163 -9.70 -20.10 -5.54
N ASP A 164 -9.15 -19.02 -6.10
CA ASP A 164 -8.61 -18.96 -7.46
C ASP A 164 -7.44 -17.95 -7.55
N ASP A 165 -6.81 -17.89 -8.72
CA ASP A 165 -5.65 -17.03 -8.94
C ASP A 165 -6.01 -15.54 -9.02
N GLU A 166 -7.24 -15.19 -9.37
CA GLU A 166 -7.69 -13.80 -9.36
C GLU A 166 -7.74 -13.26 -7.93
N ALA A 167 -8.42 -13.97 -7.04
CA ALA A 167 -8.44 -13.67 -5.61
C ALA A 167 -7.02 -13.60 -5.02
N ARG A 168 -6.16 -14.56 -5.39
CA ARG A 168 -4.76 -14.61 -4.98
C ARG A 168 -4.00 -13.36 -5.42
N ARG A 169 -4.09 -12.98 -6.70
CA ARG A 169 -3.41 -11.80 -7.27
C ARG A 169 -3.88 -10.51 -6.58
N ARG A 170 -5.20 -10.32 -6.46
CA ARG A 170 -5.78 -9.12 -5.86
C ARG A 170 -5.38 -8.90 -4.41
N LEU A 171 -5.20 -9.97 -3.62
CA LEU A 171 -4.69 -9.86 -2.25
C LEU A 171 -3.16 -9.71 -2.19
N THR A 172 -2.43 -10.36 -3.11
CA THR A 172 -0.96 -10.33 -3.15
C THR A 172 -0.41 -8.92 -3.33
N VAL A 173 -1.08 -8.06 -4.09
CA VAL A 173 -0.63 -6.68 -4.30
C VAL A 173 -0.51 -5.89 -2.99
N HIS A 174 -1.30 -6.21 -1.96
CA HIS A 174 -1.26 -5.55 -0.64
C HIS A 174 -0.14 -6.05 0.27
N LEU A 175 0.57 -7.11 -0.11
CA LEU A 175 1.69 -7.60 0.67
C LEU A 175 2.99 -6.84 0.36
N PRO A 176 3.88 -6.69 1.36
CA PRO A 176 5.27 -6.29 1.15
C PRO A 176 5.98 -7.20 0.13
N GLY A 177 6.84 -6.63 -0.72
CA GLY A 177 7.44 -7.35 -1.85
C GLY A 177 8.30 -8.57 -1.48
N ASP A 178 8.88 -8.54 -0.29
CA ASP A 178 9.71 -9.59 0.31
C ASP A 178 8.91 -10.78 0.86
N VAL A 179 7.60 -10.63 1.07
CA VAL A 179 6.72 -11.72 1.54
C VAL A 179 5.70 -12.18 0.50
N ARG A 180 5.56 -11.47 -0.64
CA ARG A 180 4.71 -11.89 -1.75
C ARG A 180 5.05 -13.34 -2.19
N PRO A 181 4.06 -14.22 -2.39
CA PRO A 181 4.29 -15.58 -2.85
C PRO A 181 4.94 -15.61 -4.24
N ILE A 182 5.89 -16.51 -4.44
CA ILE A 182 6.56 -16.71 -5.73
C ILE A 182 5.63 -17.58 -6.60
N PRO A 183 5.22 -17.12 -7.80
CA PRO A 183 4.41 -17.92 -8.69
C PRO A 183 5.24 -19.05 -9.32
N ALA A 184 4.56 -20.15 -9.67
CA ALA A 184 5.17 -21.27 -10.38
C ALA A 184 5.57 -20.88 -11.82
N ASP A 185 4.78 -20.02 -12.47
CA ASP A 185 5.10 -19.41 -13.75
C ASP A 185 5.41 -17.92 -13.54
N PRO A 186 6.64 -17.45 -13.84
CA PRO A 186 6.97 -16.03 -13.74
C PRO A 186 6.08 -15.13 -14.58
N ALA A 187 5.51 -15.62 -15.70
CA ALA A 187 4.62 -14.83 -16.55
C ALA A 187 3.34 -14.37 -15.81
N ALA A 188 2.97 -15.04 -14.71
CA ALA A 188 1.86 -14.62 -13.86
C ALA A 188 2.08 -13.27 -13.13
N LEU A 189 3.30 -12.70 -13.19
CA LEU A 189 3.60 -11.36 -12.67
C LEU A 189 3.32 -10.24 -13.66
N VAL A 190 3.02 -10.55 -14.92
CA VAL A 190 2.58 -9.53 -15.88
C VAL A 190 1.22 -9.01 -15.43
N GLU A 191 1.12 -7.70 -15.27
CA GLU A 191 -0.10 -7.03 -14.82
C GLU A 191 -0.37 -5.82 -15.72
N HIS A 192 -1.53 -5.79 -16.35
CA HIS A 192 -1.94 -4.70 -17.23
C HIS A 192 -2.99 -3.81 -16.57
N GLN A 193 -3.62 -4.28 -15.49
CA GLN A 193 -4.75 -3.63 -14.85
C GLN A 193 -4.54 -3.57 -13.34
N GLY A 194 -4.46 -2.35 -12.79
CA GLY A 194 -4.37 -2.17 -11.35
C GLY A 194 -3.60 -0.93 -10.95
N PRO A 195 -3.17 -0.85 -9.67
CA PRO A 195 -2.45 0.30 -9.14
C PRO A 195 -0.98 0.32 -9.62
N VAL A 196 -0.51 -0.80 -10.15
CA VAL A 196 0.79 -0.97 -10.78
C VAL A 196 0.63 -1.84 -12.02
N ALA A 197 1.08 -1.34 -13.16
CA ALA A 197 1.20 -2.11 -14.39
C ALA A 197 2.65 -2.57 -14.54
N VAL A 198 2.83 -3.82 -14.96
CA VAL A 198 4.13 -4.48 -15.14
C VAL A 198 4.12 -5.19 -16.47
N GLN A 199 5.09 -4.86 -17.32
CA GLN A 199 5.31 -5.56 -18.57
C GLN A 199 6.76 -6.03 -18.68
N PHE A 200 6.92 -7.30 -19.03
CA PHE A 200 8.20 -7.90 -19.38
C PHE A 200 7.99 -9.09 -20.31
N ASP A 201 9.05 -9.43 -21.03
CA ASP A 201 9.13 -10.65 -21.83
C ASP A 201 10.09 -11.64 -21.18
N ILE A 202 9.82 -12.94 -21.32
CA ILE A 202 10.74 -14.01 -20.90
C ILE A 202 11.38 -14.63 -22.13
N TYR A 203 12.71 -14.50 -22.24
CA TYR A 203 13.52 -15.13 -23.28
C TYR A 203 14.49 -16.12 -22.63
N ALA A 204 14.19 -17.42 -22.78
CA ALA A 204 14.94 -18.50 -22.14
C ALA A 204 15.09 -18.28 -20.63
N SER A 205 16.29 -17.95 -20.15
CA SER A 205 16.61 -17.68 -18.74
C SER A 205 16.77 -16.19 -18.44
N THR A 206 16.13 -15.31 -19.23
CA THR A 206 16.22 -13.85 -19.08
C THR A 206 14.84 -13.20 -19.10
N VAL A 207 14.56 -12.41 -18.06
CA VAL A 207 13.44 -11.47 -18.00
C VAL A 207 13.91 -10.14 -18.59
N LYS A 208 13.31 -9.73 -19.71
CA LYS A 208 13.48 -8.39 -20.28
C LYS A 208 12.36 -7.50 -19.72
N LEU A 209 12.68 -6.71 -18.70
CA LEU A 209 11.74 -5.79 -18.08
C LEU A 209 11.58 -4.55 -18.95
N ASP A 210 10.35 -4.32 -19.43
CA ASP A 210 10.03 -3.18 -20.28
C ASP A 210 9.62 -1.97 -19.44
N HIS A 211 8.60 -2.11 -18.58
CA HIS A 211 8.18 -1.03 -17.70
C HIS A 211 7.48 -1.51 -16.43
N ILE A 212 7.54 -0.66 -15.39
CA ILE A 212 6.74 -0.74 -14.16
C ILE A 212 6.12 0.64 -13.96
N ASP A 213 4.81 0.75 -14.17
CA ASP A 213 4.09 2.01 -14.07
C ASP A 213 3.14 1.99 -12.89
N VAL A 214 3.40 2.87 -11.92
CA VAL A 214 2.54 3.05 -10.74
C VAL A 214 1.58 4.21 -10.98
N VAL A 215 0.31 4.03 -10.61
CA VAL A 215 -0.69 5.11 -10.71
C VAL A 215 -0.25 6.34 -9.90
N PRO A 216 -0.44 7.57 -10.42
CA PRO A 216 0.16 8.77 -9.84
C PRO A 216 -0.04 8.96 -8.33
N PRO A 217 -1.23 8.71 -7.74
CA PRO A 217 -1.45 8.90 -6.31
C PRO A 217 -0.68 7.95 -5.40
N LEU A 218 -0.25 6.78 -5.90
CA LEU A 218 0.45 5.75 -5.12
C LEU A 218 1.97 5.76 -5.34
N ARG A 219 2.46 6.69 -6.16
CA ARG A 219 3.91 6.86 -6.37
C ARG A 219 4.57 7.26 -5.06
N ARG A 220 5.82 6.85 -4.89
CA ARG A 220 6.65 7.12 -3.69
C ARG A 220 6.15 6.49 -2.38
N MET A 221 5.15 5.61 -2.43
CA MET A 221 4.67 4.84 -1.27
C MET A 221 5.23 3.40 -1.25
N GLY A 222 6.35 3.16 -1.95
CA GLY A 222 6.99 1.84 -2.02
C GLY A 222 6.34 0.81 -2.96
N LEU A 223 5.21 1.08 -3.62
CA LEU A 223 4.51 0.07 -4.45
C LEU A 223 5.38 -0.45 -5.62
N GLY A 224 6.05 0.47 -6.32
CA GLY A 224 6.98 0.11 -7.39
C GLY A 224 8.15 -0.73 -6.88
N THR A 225 8.71 -0.35 -5.71
CA THR A 225 9.80 -1.10 -5.05
C THR A 225 9.35 -2.49 -4.63
N ALA A 226 8.18 -2.64 -4.01
CA ALA A 226 7.63 -3.93 -3.62
C ALA A 226 7.39 -4.83 -4.84
N THR A 227 6.95 -4.25 -5.95
CA THR A 227 6.74 -4.96 -7.21
C THR A 227 8.06 -5.40 -7.84
N LEU A 228 9.06 -4.51 -7.91
CA LEU A 228 10.40 -4.87 -8.40
C LEU A 228 11.07 -5.94 -7.52
N ARG A 229 10.95 -5.83 -6.19
CA ARG A 229 11.46 -6.87 -5.24
C ARG A 229 10.81 -8.23 -5.50
N HIS A 230 9.51 -8.26 -5.77
CA HIS A 230 8.79 -9.50 -6.07
C HIS A 230 9.25 -10.13 -7.38
N ILE A 231 9.47 -9.32 -8.42
CA ILE A 231 10.04 -9.76 -9.70
C ILE A 231 11.46 -10.31 -9.48
N CYS A 232 12.31 -9.60 -8.74
CA CYS A 232 13.68 -10.05 -8.43
C CYS A 232 13.69 -11.39 -7.69
N ARG A 233 12.86 -11.56 -6.65
CA ARG A 233 12.76 -12.83 -5.91
C ARG A 233 12.24 -13.97 -6.77
N THR A 234 11.31 -13.68 -7.67
CA THR A 234 10.79 -14.67 -8.61
C THR A 234 11.88 -15.06 -9.61
N ALA A 235 12.59 -14.09 -10.20
CA ALA A 235 13.73 -14.37 -11.07
C ALA A 235 14.81 -15.20 -10.36
N ASP A 236 15.13 -14.89 -9.11
CA ASP A 236 16.09 -15.66 -8.31
C ASP A 236 15.65 -17.11 -8.10
N ALA A 237 14.38 -17.34 -7.74
CA ALA A 237 13.84 -18.69 -7.54
C ALA A 237 13.81 -19.53 -8.83
N HIS A 238 13.72 -18.88 -9.98
CA HIS A 238 13.71 -19.51 -11.30
C HIS A 238 15.08 -19.41 -12.01
N ALA A 239 16.13 -18.99 -11.31
CA ALA A 239 17.49 -18.83 -11.84
C ALA A 239 17.59 -17.97 -13.13
N MET A 240 16.78 -16.90 -13.20
CA MET A 240 16.72 -16.01 -14.35
C MET A 240 17.51 -14.71 -14.14
N HIS A 241 18.05 -14.18 -15.24
CA HIS A 241 18.63 -12.84 -15.27
C HIS A 241 17.53 -11.80 -15.51
N ILE A 242 17.70 -10.59 -15.00
CA ILE A 242 16.84 -9.46 -15.35
C ILE A 242 17.65 -8.43 -16.13
N VAL A 243 17.11 -7.98 -17.27
CA VAL A 243 17.66 -6.89 -18.08
C VAL A 243 16.58 -5.84 -18.28
N ALA A 244 16.91 -4.57 -18.12
CA ALA A 244 16.00 -3.46 -18.41
C ALA A 244 16.76 -2.27 -19.01
N GLN A 245 15.99 -1.31 -19.54
CA GLN A 245 16.50 -0.01 -19.98
C GLN A 245 15.96 1.09 -19.06
N LEU A 246 16.79 2.09 -18.77
CA LEU A 246 16.45 3.26 -17.97
C LEU A 246 15.77 4.27 -18.88
N VAL A 247 14.46 4.10 -19.07
CA VAL A 247 13.62 5.05 -19.79
C VAL A 247 12.64 5.66 -18.79
N PRO A 248 12.91 6.86 -18.25
CA PRO A 248 11.97 7.54 -17.38
C PRO A 248 10.71 7.92 -18.16
N THR A 249 9.54 7.52 -17.68
CA THR A 249 8.23 7.84 -18.28
C THR A 249 7.49 8.98 -17.55
N PHE A 250 7.97 9.35 -16.35
CA PHE A 250 7.30 10.29 -15.46
C PHE A 250 8.06 11.61 -15.24
N ARG A 251 9.33 11.67 -15.63
CA ARG A 251 10.14 12.87 -15.52
C ARG A 251 10.99 13.02 -16.76
N ASP A 252 10.90 14.21 -17.36
CA ASP A 252 11.69 14.59 -18.53
C ASP A 252 12.86 15.50 -18.15
N ASP A 253 13.15 15.63 -16.84
CA ASP A 253 14.30 16.39 -16.36
C ASP A 253 15.59 15.54 -16.36
N ASP A 254 16.73 16.22 -16.47
CA ASP A 254 18.06 15.58 -16.53
C ASP A 254 18.40 14.77 -15.27
N SER A 255 17.63 14.92 -14.18
CA SER A 255 17.81 14.18 -12.92
C SER A 255 17.09 12.82 -12.91
N ALA A 256 16.19 12.57 -13.85
CA ALA A 256 15.33 11.38 -13.86
C ALA A 256 16.12 10.08 -14.03
N VAL A 257 17.08 10.04 -14.97
CA VAL A 257 17.91 8.86 -15.23
C VAL A 257 18.81 8.54 -14.02
N PRO A 258 19.56 9.49 -13.41
CA PRO A 258 20.31 9.23 -12.19
C PRO A 258 19.48 8.71 -11.01
N ILE A 259 18.27 9.26 -10.80
CA ILE A 259 17.37 8.81 -9.72
C ILE A 259 16.92 7.36 -9.96
N LEU A 260 16.53 7.04 -11.20
CA LEU A 260 16.11 5.70 -11.57
C LEU A 260 17.27 4.70 -11.47
N ALA A 261 18.46 5.10 -11.94
CA ALA A 261 19.69 4.33 -11.80
C ALA A 261 20.00 3.99 -10.33
N ARG A 262 19.89 4.98 -9.43
CA ARG A 262 20.07 4.76 -7.98
C ARG A 262 19.04 3.76 -7.43
N TRP A 263 17.76 3.91 -7.78
CA TRP A 263 16.71 3.00 -7.34
C TRP A 263 16.97 1.54 -7.78
N PHE A 264 17.43 1.32 -9.01
CA PHE A 264 17.85 -0.01 -9.48
C PHE A 264 19.09 -0.54 -8.74
N ARG A 265 20.10 0.30 -8.46
CA ARG A 265 21.28 -0.10 -7.67
C ARG A 265 20.90 -0.56 -6.26
N GLU A 266 19.97 0.11 -5.61
CA GLU A 266 19.46 -0.27 -4.28
C GLU A 266 18.77 -1.65 -4.30
N GLN A 267 18.25 -2.09 -5.44
CA GLN A 267 17.71 -3.46 -5.61
C GLN A 267 18.76 -4.47 -6.12
N GLY A 268 20.03 -4.06 -6.15
CA GLY A 268 21.18 -4.90 -6.52
C GLY A 268 21.41 -5.03 -8.02
N PHE A 269 20.94 -4.10 -8.85
CA PHE A 269 21.27 -4.09 -10.28
C PHE A 269 22.62 -3.43 -10.56
N GLU A 270 23.33 -3.95 -11.54
CA GLU A 270 24.45 -3.27 -12.18
C GLU A 270 23.91 -2.29 -13.22
N VAL A 271 24.37 -1.04 -13.19
CA VAL A 271 23.84 0.05 -14.01
C VAL A 271 24.91 0.64 -14.90
N THR A 272 24.69 0.62 -16.21
CA THR A 272 25.56 1.20 -17.22
C THR A 272 24.90 2.42 -17.87
N GLU A 273 25.26 3.62 -17.42
CA GLU A 273 24.61 4.87 -17.84
C GLU A 273 25.04 5.34 -19.25
N ARG A 274 26.16 4.83 -19.80
CA ARG A 274 26.75 5.31 -21.07
C ARG A 274 26.12 4.79 -22.36
N LEU A 275 25.33 3.71 -22.31
CA LEU A 275 24.72 3.05 -23.48
C LEU A 275 23.20 2.96 -23.27
N GLY A 276 22.48 4.06 -23.50
CA GLY A 276 21.01 4.08 -23.36
C GLY A 276 20.50 3.66 -21.98
N GLY A 277 21.34 3.80 -20.94
CA GLY A 277 21.03 3.43 -19.56
C GLY A 277 20.59 1.98 -19.37
N ARG A 278 21.45 0.99 -19.62
CA ARG A 278 21.09 -0.42 -19.41
C ARG A 278 21.29 -0.83 -17.94
N VAL A 279 20.35 -1.62 -17.40
CA VAL A 279 20.51 -2.30 -16.11
C VAL A 279 20.44 -3.80 -16.25
N VAL A 280 21.27 -4.51 -15.48
CA VAL A 280 21.33 -5.97 -15.45
C VAL A 280 21.39 -6.46 -14.02
N ARG A 281 20.69 -7.56 -13.73
CA ARG A 281 20.77 -8.27 -12.46
C ARG A 281 20.90 -9.77 -12.72
N ALA A 282 22.03 -10.34 -12.33
CA ALA A 282 22.21 -11.79 -12.28
C ALA A 282 21.39 -12.42 -11.14
N PRO A 283 20.94 -13.68 -11.29
CA PRO A 283 20.23 -14.38 -10.21
C PRO A 283 21.16 -14.56 -9.00
N ALA A 284 20.57 -14.60 -7.81
CA ALA A 284 21.30 -14.72 -6.54
C ALA A 284 22.25 -15.94 -6.49
N SER A 285 21.93 -17.03 -7.19
CA SER A 285 22.74 -18.26 -7.23
C SER A 285 24.07 -18.13 -7.98
N VAL A 286 24.28 -17.05 -8.73
CA VAL A 286 25.48 -16.82 -9.56
C VAL A 286 26.43 -15.81 -8.91
N ARG A 287 26.03 -15.16 -7.81
CA ARG A 287 26.82 -14.13 -7.11
C ARG A 287 27.77 -14.70 -6.07
#